data_AF-A0A0Q5GVJ9-F1
#
_entry.id   AF-A0A0Q5GVJ9-F1
#
_cell.length_a   1.000
_cell.length_b   1.000
_cell.length_c   1.000
_cell.angle_alpha   90.00
_cell.angle_beta   90.00
_cell.angle_gamma   90.00
#
_symmetry.space_group_name_H-M   'P 1'
#
loop_
_entity.id
_entity.type
_entity.pdbx_description
1 polymer ?
#
loop_
_entity_poly.entity_id
_entity_poly.type
_entity_poly.pdbx_seq_one_letter_code
_entity_poly.pdbx_strand_id
1 'polypeptide(L)'
;MSGDSAERSVELTQGLTRLFELEMRDGRTPPLEALEHIARALGALYQDVASAHRDPAPCPCGWVPTSDDPVRLAGALRGGSSREAVFGKDLRTMTPAGYA
;
A
#
# COMPACT_ATOMS: atom_id res chain seq x y z
N MET A 1 -3.69 5.91 -22.56
CA MET A 1 -3.23 4.88 -21.60
C MET A 1 -3.03 5.42 -20.17
N SER A 2 -2.96 6.74 -19.94
CA SER A 2 -2.71 7.30 -18.59
C SER A 2 -3.89 7.25 -17.60
N GLY A 3 -5.15 7.18 -18.06
CA GLY A 3 -6.32 7.10 -17.19
C GLY A 3 -6.43 5.76 -16.43
N ASP A 4 -6.14 4.66 -17.12
CA ASP A 4 -6.22 3.29 -16.59
C ASP A 4 -5.21 3.03 -15.44
N SER A 5 -4.04 3.69 -15.44
CA SER A 5 -3.09 3.58 -14.32
C SER A 5 -3.55 4.36 -13.08
N ALA A 6 -4.21 5.50 -13.26
CA ALA A 6 -4.69 6.32 -12.15
C ALA A 6 -5.92 5.67 -11.49
N GLU A 7 -6.85 5.15 -12.29
CA GLU A 7 -8.02 4.39 -11.82
C GLU A 7 -7.60 3.16 -11.02
N ARG A 8 -6.63 2.37 -11.55
CA ARG A 8 -6.05 1.24 -10.81
C ARG A 8 -5.42 1.65 -9.48
N SER A 9 -4.74 2.79 -9.42
CA SER A 9 -4.14 3.30 -8.18
C SER A 9 -5.21 3.68 -7.14
N VAL A 10 -6.33 4.26 -7.58
CA VAL A 10 -7.47 4.58 -6.71
C VAL A 10 -8.12 3.31 -6.18
N GLU A 11 -8.36 2.32 -7.02
CA GLU A 11 -8.96 1.04 -6.62
C GLU A 11 -8.09 0.30 -5.59
N LEU A 12 -6.77 0.25 -5.83
CA LEU A 12 -5.81 -0.33 -4.89
C LEU A 12 -5.82 0.41 -3.55
N THR A 13 -5.86 1.74 -3.57
CA THR A 13 -5.93 2.55 -2.34
C THR A 13 -7.21 2.25 -1.56
N GLN A 14 -8.36 2.19 -2.23
CA GLN A 14 -9.64 1.84 -1.59
C GLN A 14 -9.64 0.43 -1.00
N GLY A 15 -9.03 -0.54 -1.69
CA GLY A 15 -8.84 -1.89 -1.17
C GLY A 15 -8.04 -1.90 0.14
N LEU A 16 -6.92 -1.18 0.17
CA LEU A 16 -6.08 -1.07 1.36
C LEU A 16 -6.78 -0.34 2.52
N THR A 17 -7.57 0.70 2.24
CA THR A 17 -8.38 1.39 3.27
C THR A 17 -9.36 0.44 3.93
N ARG A 18 -10.05 -0.42 3.17
CA ARG A 18 -10.97 -1.40 3.74
C ARG A 18 -10.27 -2.44 4.61
N LEU A 19 -9.07 -2.88 4.22
CA LEU A 19 -8.27 -3.80 5.04
C LEU A 19 -7.82 -3.13 6.35
N PHE A 20 -7.43 -1.86 6.29
CA PHE A 20 -7.09 -1.09 7.48
C PHE A 20 -8.29 -0.91 8.42
N GLU A 21 -9.46 -0.55 7.89
CA GLU A 21 -10.70 -0.47 8.67
C GLU A 21 -11.09 -1.81 9.30
N LEU A 22 -10.85 -2.93 8.60
CA LEU A 22 -11.10 -4.28 9.11
C LEU A 22 -10.19 -4.61 10.29
N GLU A 23 -8.89 -4.33 10.19
CA GLU A 23 -7.93 -4.55 11.29
C GLU A 23 -8.24 -3.67 12.51
N MET A 24 -8.68 -2.44 12.28
CA MET A 24 -9.05 -1.49 13.35
C MET A 24 -10.39 -1.83 14.02
N ARG A 25 -11.16 -2.80 13.51
CA ARG A 25 -12.55 -3.06 13.93
C ARG A 25 -12.68 -3.52 15.39
N ASP A 26 -11.63 -4.07 15.96
CA ASP A 26 -11.62 -4.51 17.36
C ASP A 26 -11.51 -3.34 18.37
N GLY A 27 -11.27 -2.12 17.88
CA GLY A 27 -11.17 -0.89 18.66
C GLY A 27 -9.94 -0.81 19.57
N ARG A 28 -9.02 -1.77 19.49
CA ARG A 28 -7.86 -1.90 20.38
C ARG A 28 -6.54 -1.94 19.64
N THR A 29 -6.55 -2.32 18.37
CA THR A 29 -5.36 -2.33 17.52
C THR A 29 -4.88 -0.89 17.28
N PRO A 30 -3.64 -0.54 17.67
CA PRO A 30 -3.04 0.74 17.30
C PRO A 30 -2.95 0.88 15.77
N PRO A 31 -3.15 2.09 15.20
CA PRO A 31 -3.10 2.29 13.74
C PRO A 31 -1.81 1.78 13.07
N LEU A 32 -0.65 1.95 13.72
CA LEU A 32 0.61 1.46 13.18
C LEU A 32 0.67 -0.07 13.18
N GLU A 33 0.13 -0.72 14.21
CA GLU A 33 0.08 -2.18 14.31
C GLU A 33 -0.81 -2.79 13.22
N ALA A 34 -1.96 -2.17 12.94
CA ALA A 34 -2.81 -2.55 11.81
C ALA A 34 -2.07 -2.44 10.45
N LEU A 35 -1.30 -1.37 10.25
CA LEU A 35 -0.47 -1.21 9.04
C LEU A 35 0.65 -2.25 8.96
N GLU A 36 1.25 -2.62 10.09
CA GLU A 36 2.23 -3.71 10.16
C GLU A 36 1.61 -5.07 9.82
N HIS A 37 0.39 -5.36 10.27
CA HIS A 37 -0.35 -6.57 9.88
C HIS A 37 -0.57 -6.65 8.38
N ILE A 38 -1.03 -5.54 7.78
CA ILE A 38 -1.22 -5.45 6.33
C ILE A 38 0.11 -5.65 5.58
N ALA A 39 1.20 -5.04 6.07
CA ALA A 39 2.53 -5.22 5.47
C ALA A 39 3.03 -6.68 5.55
N ARG A 40 2.80 -7.36 6.68
CA ARG A 40 3.11 -8.79 6.85
C ARG A 40 2.29 -9.66 5.91
N ALA A 41 0.99 -9.38 5.78
CA ALA A 41 0.10 -10.08 4.85
C ALA A 41 0.54 -9.91 3.39
N LEU A 42 0.99 -8.71 3.00
CA LEU A 42 1.55 -8.45 1.67
C LEU A 42 2.84 -9.25 1.42
N GLY A 43 3.71 -9.36 2.43
CA GLY A 43 4.91 -10.20 2.36
C GLY A 43 4.60 -11.69 2.21
N ALA A 44 3.57 -12.18 2.91
CA ALA A 44 3.09 -13.56 2.79
C ALA A 44 2.52 -13.82 1.38
N LEU A 45 1.67 -12.92 0.87
CA LEU A 45 1.14 -12.99 -0.49
C LEU A 45 2.27 -13.04 -1.54
N TYR A 46 3.30 -12.20 -1.37
CA TYR A 46 4.47 -12.24 -2.25
C TYR A 46 5.14 -13.62 -2.23
N GLN A 47 5.34 -14.23 -1.06
CA GLN A 47 5.95 -15.57 -0.97
C GLN A 47 5.09 -16.64 -1.62
N ASP A 48 3.78 -16.60 -1.43
CA ASP A 48 2.85 -17.54 -2.07
C ASP A 48 2.97 -17.44 -3.60
N VAL A 49 2.92 -16.23 -4.14
CA VAL A 49 3.07 -15.98 -5.58
C VAL A 49 4.46 -16.38 -6.07
N ALA A 50 5.52 -16.03 -5.34
CA ALA A 50 6.90 -16.39 -5.68
C ALA A 50 7.13 -17.90 -5.69
N SER A 51 6.54 -18.64 -4.73
CA SER A 51 6.66 -20.08 -4.62
C SER A 51 6.11 -20.79 -5.85
N ALA A 52 4.94 -20.36 -6.35
CA ALA A 52 4.31 -20.89 -7.55
C ALA A 52 5.16 -20.69 -8.82
N HIS A 53 6.09 -19.72 -8.81
CA HIS A 53 6.99 -19.44 -9.93
C HIS A 53 8.36 -20.12 -9.79
N ARG A 54 8.67 -20.75 -8.64
CA ARG A 54 9.90 -21.51 -8.39
C ARG A 54 9.73 -23.03 -8.58
N ASP A 55 8.50 -23.51 -8.75
CA ASP A 55 8.16 -24.92 -8.96
C ASP A 55 8.74 -25.45 -10.31
N PRO A 56 9.00 -26.76 -10.50
CA PRO A 56 9.70 -27.27 -11.68
C PRO A 56 8.88 -27.15 -12.98
N ALA A 57 7.62 -26.73 -12.90
CA ALA A 57 6.85 -26.21 -14.03
C ALA A 57 6.59 -24.70 -13.82
N PRO A 58 7.60 -23.84 -14.00
CA PRO A 58 7.45 -22.41 -13.74
C PRO A 58 6.39 -21.81 -14.67
N CYS A 59 5.59 -20.89 -14.13
CA CYS A 59 4.60 -20.14 -14.89
C CYS A 59 5.25 -19.49 -16.14
N PRO A 60 4.63 -19.58 -17.34
CA PRO A 60 5.20 -19.08 -18.58
C PRO A 60 5.20 -17.54 -18.69
N CYS A 61 4.78 -16.82 -17.64
CA CYS A 61 4.72 -15.35 -17.65
C CYS A 61 6.09 -14.67 -17.68
N GLY A 62 7.18 -15.42 -17.42
CA GLY A 62 8.56 -14.93 -17.50
C GLY A 62 9.03 -14.13 -16.28
N TRP A 63 8.20 -13.97 -15.24
CA TRP A 63 8.63 -13.37 -13.98
C TRP A 63 9.43 -14.37 -13.15
N VAL A 64 10.62 -13.97 -12.72
CA VAL A 64 11.52 -14.78 -11.87
C VAL A 64 11.68 -14.09 -10.52
N PRO A 65 11.14 -14.65 -9.43
CA PRO A 65 11.25 -14.05 -8.10
C PRO A 65 12.70 -14.08 -7.61
N THR A 66 13.18 -12.94 -7.11
CA THR A 66 14.55 -12.79 -6.60
C THR A 66 14.57 -12.63 -5.08
N SER A 67 15.75 -12.82 -4.48
CA SER A 67 15.95 -12.53 -3.04
C SER A 67 15.82 -11.05 -2.70
N ASP A 68 15.96 -10.16 -3.69
CA ASP A 68 15.98 -8.70 -3.50
C ASP A 68 14.58 -8.07 -3.63
N ASP A 69 13.59 -8.81 -4.12
CA ASP A 69 12.23 -8.30 -4.30
C ASP A 69 11.59 -7.77 -3.00
N PRO A 70 11.77 -8.39 -1.81
CA PRO A 70 11.30 -7.80 -0.56
C PRO A 70 11.96 -6.45 -0.24
N VAL A 71 13.24 -6.26 -0.60
CA VAL A 71 13.95 -4.98 -0.43
C VAL A 71 13.36 -3.92 -1.36
N ARG A 72 13.07 -4.30 -2.61
CA ARG A 72 12.40 -3.42 -3.58
C ARG A 72 11.00 -3.04 -3.10
N LEU A 73 10.24 -3.98 -2.52
CA LEU A 73 8.93 -3.74 -1.96
C LEU A 73 8.98 -2.76 -0.78
N ALA A 74 9.94 -2.93 0.14
CA ALA A 74 10.17 -1.99 1.24
C ALA A 74 10.58 -0.60 0.72
N GLY A 75 11.36 -0.54 -0.36
CA GLY A 75 11.71 0.71 -1.05
C GLY A 75 10.48 1.41 -1.64
N ALA A 76 9.58 0.66 -2.28
CA ALA A 76 8.33 1.20 -2.83
C ALA A 76 7.41 1.76 -1.74
N LEU A 77 7.29 1.04 -0.61
CA LEU A 77 6.55 1.53 0.57
C LEU A 77 7.11 2.86 1.05
N ARG A 78 8.43 2.96 1.19
CA ARG A 78 9.11 4.20 1.61
C ARG A 78 8.87 5.34 0.62
N GLY A 79 8.92 5.07 -0.69
CA GLY A 79 8.64 6.05 -1.73
C GLY A 79 7.18 6.53 -1.70
N GLY A 80 6.22 5.66 -1.40
CA GLY A 80 4.81 6.00 -1.24
C GLY A 80 4.54 6.95 -0.07
N SER A 81 5.30 6.82 1.02
CA SER A 81 5.27 7.75 2.17
C SER A 81 5.79 9.15 1.82
N SER A 82 6.51 9.29 0.72
CA SER A 82 7.03 10.56 0.21
C SER A 82 6.14 11.20 -0.85
N ARG A 83 4.89 10.72 -1.06
CA ARG A 83 3.93 11.44 -1.89
C ARG A 83 3.96 12.89 -1.47
N GLU A 84 4.36 13.74 -2.42
CA GLU A 84 4.35 15.19 -2.28
C GLU A 84 2.98 15.51 -1.73
N ALA A 85 2.97 15.87 -0.46
CA ALA A 85 1.75 16.14 0.18
C ALA A 85 1.15 17.26 -0.63
N VAL A 86 0.00 16.99 -1.23
CA VAL A 86 -1.03 18.00 -1.29
C VAL A 86 -1.45 18.22 0.17
N PHE A 87 -0.51 18.67 1.03
CA PHE A 87 -0.78 19.41 2.23
C PHE A 87 -1.39 20.68 1.68
N GLY A 88 -2.68 20.57 1.37
CA GLY A 88 -3.50 21.70 0.95
C GLY A 88 -3.25 22.80 1.95
N LYS A 89 -2.87 23.97 1.42
CA LYS A 89 -2.80 25.28 2.08
C LYS A 89 -2.38 25.22 3.56
N ASP A 90 -1.20 25.74 3.87
CA ASP A 90 -0.80 26.11 5.24
C ASP A 90 -2.03 26.58 6.01
N LEU A 91 -2.39 25.89 7.10
CA LEU A 91 -3.61 26.18 7.87
C LEU A 91 -3.61 27.62 8.38
N ARG A 92 -2.43 28.25 8.51
CA ARG A 92 -2.28 29.67 8.83
C ARG A 92 -2.75 30.60 7.71
N THR A 93 -2.89 30.09 6.50
CA THR A 93 -3.37 30.81 5.31
C THR A 93 -4.85 30.58 5.01
N MET A 94 -5.52 29.73 5.80
CA MET A 94 -6.95 29.48 5.66
C MET A 94 -7.75 30.50 6.47
N THR A 95 -8.77 31.11 5.84
CA THR A 95 -9.70 32.00 6.52
C THR A 95 -10.58 31.19 7.47
N PRO A 96 -10.70 31.56 8.76
CA PRO A 96 -11.58 30.87 9.70
C PRO A 96 -13.03 30.89 9.19
N ALA A 97 -13.63 29.71 9.06
CA ALA A 97 -15.05 29.59 8.76
C ALA A 97 -15.84 29.79 10.06
N GLY A 98 -16.04 31.05 10.45
CA GLY A 98 -16.82 31.45 11.60
C GLY A 98 -17.05 32.96 11.60
N TYR A 99 -18.16 33.40 12.19
CA TYR A 99 -18.43 34.82 12.44
C TYR A 99 -17.97 35.17 13.86
N ALA A 100 -17.50 36.41 14.03
CA ALA A 100 -17.06 36.96 15.32
C ALA A 100 -18.21 37.13 16.31
#